data_AF-A0A139N364-F1
#
_entry.id   AF-A0A139N364-F1
#
_cell.length_a   1.000
_cell.length_b   1.000
_cell.length_c   1.000
_cell.angle_alpha   90.00
_cell.angle_beta   90.00
_cell.angle_gamma   90.00
#
_symmetry.space_group_name_H-M   'P 1'
#
loop_
_entity.id
_entity.type
_entity.pdbx_description
1 polymer ?
#
loop_
_entity_poly.entity_id
_entity_poly.type
_entity_poly.pdbx_seq_one_letter_code
_entity_poly.pdbx_strand_id
1 'polypeptide(L)'
;MKANSKNCAGAKLNADIVGKPATWIAEQAGFTVPEGTNILAAECKEVGEKEPLTREKLSPVIAVLKSDSREDGINKARQMVEFNGLGHSAAIHTADEELTKEFGKAVKAIRVICNSPSTFGGIGDVYNAFLPSLTLGCGSYGHNSVGDNVSAINLLNIKKVGRRRNNMQWMKLPSKTYFERDSIQYLQKCRDVERVMIVTDHAMVELGFLDRIIEQLDLRRNKVVYQIFADVEPDPDITTVERGTEIMRAFKPDTIIALGGGSPMDAAKVMWLFYEQPEVDFRDLVQKFMDIRKRAFKFPLLGKKTKFIAIPTTSGTGSEVTPFAVISDKANNRKYPIADYSLTPTVAIVDPALVLTVPGFVAADTGMDVLTHATEAYVSQMASDYTDGLALQAIKLVFENLESSVKNADFHSREKMHNASTIAGMAFANAFLGISHSMAHKIGAQFHTIHGRTNAILLPYVIRYNGTRPAKTATWPKYNYYRADEKYQDIARMLGLPASTPEEGVESYAKAVYELGERVGIQMNFKAQGIDEKEWKKHSRELAFLAYEDQCSPANPRLPMVDHMQEIIEDSYYGYKERPGRRK
;
A
#
# COMPACT_ATOMS: atom_id res chain seq x y z
N MET A 1 -29.67 56.80 12.36
CA MET A 1 -30.62 57.21 11.30
C MET A 1 -32.03 57.01 11.83
N LYS A 2 -32.98 57.89 11.48
CA LYS A 2 -34.40 57.73 11.90
C LYS A 2 -35.05 56.65 11.02
N ALA A 3 -36.02 55.91 11.56
CA ALA A 3 -36.70 54.80 10.86
C ALA A 3 -37.36 55.18 9.51
N ASN A 4 -37.56 56.48 9.25
CA ASN A 4 -38.20 57.01 8.03
C ASN A 4 -37.20 57.61 7.01
N SER A 5 -35.90 57.33 7.09
CA SER A 5 -34.93 57.80 6.08
C SER A 5 -34.91 56.87 4.85
N LYS A 6 -34.79 57.43 3.63
CA LYS A 6 -34.74 56.69 2.36
C LYS A 6 -33.62 55.61 2.29
N ASN A 7 -32.67 55.63 3.21
CA ASN A 7 -31.63 54.62 3.36
C ASN A 7 -31.44 54.32 4.86
N CYS A 8 -31.64 53.07 5.28
CA CYS A 8 -31.44 52.60 6.66
C CYS A 8 -30.26 51.62 6.78
N ALA A 9 -29.41 51.49 5.76
CA ALA A 9 -28.34 50.50 5.73
C ALA A 9 -27.33 50.63 6.88
N GLY A 10 -27.03 51.87 7.31
CA GLY A 10 -26.18 52.15 8.47
C GLY A 10 -26.93 52.25 9.81
N ALA A 11 -28.20 51.88 9.89
CA ALA A 11 -28.95 51.90 11.14
C ALA A 11 -28.43 50.84 12.11
N LYS A 12 -28.22 51.24 13.36
CA LYS A 12 -27.88 50.35 14.48
C LYS A 12 -29.10 50.20 15.38
N LEU A 13 -29.22 49.05 16.04
CA LEU A 13 -30.24 48.83 17.05
C LEU A 13 -30.10 49.90 18.15
N ASN A 14 -31.21 50.51 18.57
CA ASN A 14 -31.21 51.37 19.74
C ASN A 14 -30.98 50.50 20.99
N ALA A 15 -29.88 50.70 21.70
CA ALA A 15 -29.53 49.87 22.87
C ALA A 15 -30.60 49.94 23.99
N ASP A 16 -31.32 51.05 24.09
CA ASP A 16 -32.35 51.24 25.12
C ASP A 16 -33.56 50.32 24.94
N ILE A 17 -33.75 49.75 23.74
CA ILE A 17 -34.88 48.85 23.43
C ILE A 17 -34.68 47.43 23.96
N VAL A 18 -33.44 47.03 24.24
CA VAL A 18 -33.09 45.64 24.54
C VAL A 18 -33.76 45.20 25.84
N GLY A 19 -34.51 44.10 25.78
CA GLY A 19 -35.24 43.53 26.93
C GLY A 19 -36.41 44.37 27.45
N LYS A 20 -36.81 45.46 26.78
CA LYS A 20 -37.97 46.27 27.17
C LYS A 20 -39.29 45.60 26.76
N PRO A 21 -40.38 45.83 27.51
CA PRO A 21 -41.70 45.30 27.16
C PRO A 21 -42.27 45.96 25.91
N ALA A 22 -43.17 45.26 25.20
CA ALA A 22 -43.79 45.75 23.97
C ALA A 22 -44.53 47.09 24.16
N THR A 23 -45.17 47.29 25.32
CA THR A 23 -45.86 48.55 25.68
C THR A 23 -44.91 49.75 25.66
N TRP A 24 -43.76 49.61 26.33
CA TRP A 24 -42.72 50.65 26.34
C TRP A 24 -42.19 50.93 24.93
N ILE A 25 -41.96 49.89 24.13
CA ILE A 25 -41.46 50.04 22.76
C ILE A 25 -42.46 50.78 21.88
N ALA A 26 -43.75 50.46 22.00
CA ALA A 26 -44.82 51.16 21.29
C ALA A 26 -44.83 52.65 21.64
N GLU A 27 -44.75 52.99 22.94
CA GLU A 27 -44.72 54.37 23.42
C GLU A 27 -43.52 55.13 22.84
N GLN A 28 -42.33 54.54 22.86
CA GLN A 28 -41.13 55.14 22.27
C GLN A 28 -41.23 55.28 20.74
N ALA A 29 -42.03 54.43 20.09
CA ALA A 29 -42.32 54.50 18.67
C ALA A 29 -43.47 55.47 18.33
N GLY A 30 -44.11 56.09 19.33
CA GLY A 30 -45.14 57.12 19.16
C GLY A 30 -46.57 56.58 19.04
N PHE A 31 -46.84 55.34 19.49
CA PHE A 31 -48.18 54.78 19.56
C PHE A 31 -48.40 54.00 20.86
N THR A 32 -49.62 53.55 21.15
CA THR A 32 -49.93 52.75 22.34
C THR A 32 -50.52 51.40 21.96
N VAL A 33 -50.32 50.41 22.82
CA VAL A 33 -50.88 49.05 22.70
C VAL A 33 -51.51 48.66 24.03
N PRO A 34 -52.46 47.70 24.05
CA PRO A 34 -53.07 47.24 25.29
C PRO A 34 -52.05 46.75 26.32
N GLU A 35 -52.36 46.96 27.60
CA GLU A 35 -51.60 46.40 28.71
C GLU A 35 -51.58 44.85 28.62
N GLY A 36 -50.42 44.24 28.86
CA GLY A 36 -50.23 42.79 28.68
C GLY A 36 -49.90 42.36 27.24
N THR A 37 -49.69 43.30 26.30
CA THR A 37 -49.17 42.96 24.97
C THR A 37 -47.76 42.36 25.08
N ASN A 38 -47.57 41.14 24.55
CA ASN A 38 -46.31 40.40 24.68
C ASN A 38 -45.37 40.52 23.48
N ILE A 39 -45.92 40.73 22.27
CA ILE A 39 -45.16 40.77 21.01
C ILE A 39 -45.72 41.87 20.11
N LEU A 40 -44.82 42.61 19.45
CA LEU A 40 -45.14 43.48 18.31
C LEU A 40 -44.73 42.77 17.03
N ALA A 41 -45.69 42.41 16.18
CA ALA A 41 -45.44 41.80 14.88
C ALA A 41 -45.46 42.86 13.77
N ALA A 42 -44.35 42.99 13.05
CA ALA A 42 -44.22 43.92 11.93
C ALA A 42 -44.14 43.15 10.61
N GLU A 43 -45.10 43.38 9.72
CA GLU A 43 -45.06 42.82 8.38
C GLU A 43 -43.96 43.51 7.56
N CYS A 44 -42.99 42.72 7.10
CA CYS A 44 -41.81 43.16 6.37
C CYS A 44 -41.91 42.71 4.91
N LYS A 45 -41.41 43.53 3.97
CA LYS A 45 -41.46 43.20 2.53
C LYS A 45 -40.31 42.30 2.08
N GLU A 46 -39.11 42.54 2.58
CA GLU A 46 -37.89 41.85 2.17
C GLU A 46 -36.94 41.68 3.37
N VAL A 47 -35.99 40.75 3.24
CA VAL A 47 -34.86 40.64 4.18
C VAL A 47 -33.72 41.51 3.70
N GLY A 48 -33.21 42.40 4.55
CA GLY A 48 -31.98 43.12 4.27
C GLY A 48 -31.91 44.52 4.86
N GLU A 49 -30.92 45.28 4.39
CA GLU A 49 -30.52 46.57 4.94
C GLU A 49 -31.57 47.67 4.87
N LYS A 50 -32.49 47.57 3.89
CA LYS A 50 -33.60 48.52 3.70
C LYS A 50 -34.77 48.26 4.64
N GLU A 51 -34.82 47.08 5.25
CA GLU A 51 -35.84 46.66 6.19
C GLU A 51 -35.20 46.38 7.56
N PRO A 52 -34.93 47.43 8.38
CA PRO A 52 -34.18 47.29 9.62
C PRO A 52 -34.87 46.37 10.63
N LEU A 53 -36.18 46.15 10.48
CA LEU A 53 -36.93 45.21 11.31
C LEU A 53 -36.56 43.74 11.03
N THR A 54 -35.83 43.42 9.97
CA THR A 54 -35.27 42.07 9.71
C THR A 54 -33.89 41.83 10.32
N ARG A 55 -33.32 42.82 11.02
CA ARG A 55 -32.06 42.63 11.78
C ARG A 55 -32.30 41.90 13.10
N GLU A 56 -31.22 41.55 13.79
CA GLU A 56 -31.28 41.14 15.18
C GLU A 56 -31.73 42.31 16.09
N LYS A 57 -32.73 42.08 16.96
CA LYS A 57 -33.42 43.16 17.69
C LYS A 57 -33.50 43.00 19.20
N LEU A 58 -33.10 41.84 19.76
CA LEU A 58 -33.06 41.53 21.21
C LEU A 58 -34.23 42.13 22.04
N SER A 59 -35.44 42.12 21.47
CA SER A 59 -36.64 42.77 21.99
C SER A 59 -37.88 42.01 21.50
N PRO A 60 -39.07 42.21 22.09
CA PRO A 60 -40.31 41.52 21.70
C PRO A 60 -40.91 42.02 20.36
N VAL A 61 -40.06 42.44 19.41
CA VAL A 61 -40.47 42.82 18.05
C VAL A 61 -40.09 41.71 17.08
N ILE A 62 -41.07 41.12 16.40
CA ILE A 62 -40.86 40.07 15.40
C ILE A 62 -41.16 40.58 13.98
N ALA A 63 -40.29 40.26 13.03
CA ALA A 63 -40.56 40.48 11.62
C ALA A 63 -41.41 39.32 11.08
N VAL A 64 -42.49 39.64 10.38
CA VAL A 64 -43.35 38.68 9.70
C VAL A 64 -43.18 38.85 8.20
N LEU A 65 -42.64 37.83 7.55
CA LEU A 65 -42.50 37.75 6.10
C LEU A 65 -43.48 36.70 5.59
N LYS A 66 -44.36 37.06 4.66
CA LYS A 66 -45.26 36.12 4.00
C LYS A 66 -44.52 35.40 2.88
N SER A 67 -44.84 34.13 2.66
CA SER A 67 -44.24 33.30 1.63
C SER A 67 -45.33 32.67 0.77
N ASP A 68 -45.11 32.61 -0.54
CA ASP A 68 -46.07 32.03 -1.49
C ASP A 68 -45.75 30.57 -1.82
N SER A 69 -44.57 30.09 -1.43
CA SER A 69 -44.15 28.70 -1.62
C SER A 69 -43.21 28.20 -0.51
N ARG A 70 -42.98 26.88 -0.48
CA ARG A 70 -41.97 26.23 0.37
C ARG A 70 -40.57 26.77 0.09
N GLU A 71 -40.21 26.84 -1.18
CA GLU A 71 -38.90 27.29 -1.65
C GLU A 71 -38.64 28.76 -1.25
N ASP A 72 -39.62 29.63 -1.45
CA ASP A 72 -39.55 31.04 -1.07
C ASP A 72 -39.37 31.19 0.46
N GLY A 73 -40.07 30.37 1.25
CA GLY A 73 -39.99 30.39 2.71
C GLY A 73 -38.60 29.99 3.22
N ILE A 74 -38.03 28.91 2.64
CA ILE A 74 -36.67 28.47 2.94
C ILE A 74 -35.65 29.54 2.52
N ASN A 75 -35.84 30.16 1.35
CA ASN A 75 -34.96 31.23 0.87
C ASN A 75 -34.98 32.46 1.77
N LYS A 76 -36.15 32.89 2.24
CA LYS A 76 -36.30 34.00 3.21
C LYS A 76 -35.64 33.66 4.54
N ALA A 77 -35.82 32.44 5.05
CA ALA A 77 -35.15 31.99 6.27
C ALA A 77 -33.62 31.94 6.12
N ARG A 78 -33.12 31.45 4.97
CA ARG A 78 -31.69 31.43 4.63
C ARG A 78 -31.13 32.86 4.60
N GLN A 79 -31.79 33.78 3.91
CA GLN A 79 -31.39 35.19 3.85
C GLN A 79 -31.36 35.84 5.24
N MET A 80 -32.37 35.56 6.07
CA MET A 80 -32.46 36.10 7.43
C MET A 80 -31.25 35.68 8.28
N VAL A 81 -30.93 34.38 8.25
CA VAL A 81 -29.75 33.84 8.95
C VAL A 81 -28.46 34.40 8.37
N GLU A 82 -28.31 34.43 7.05
CA GLU A 82 -27.09 34.97 6.42
C GLU A 82 -26.87 36.46 6.69
N PHE A 83 -27.93 37.23 6.96
CA PHE A 83 -27.80 38.66 7.17
C PHE A 83 -27.16 38.99 8.52
N ASN A 84 -27.71 38.52 9.64
CA ASN A 84 -27.19 38.82 11.00
C ASN A 84 -27.13 37.61 11.95
N GLY A 85 -27.59 36.43 11.54
CA GLY A 85 -27.66 35.23 12.40
C GLY A 85 -26.73 34.10 11.97
N LEU A 86 -25.72 34.40 11.15
CA LEU A 86 -24.98 33.41 10.38
C LEU A 86 -24.33 32.38 11.32
N GLY A 87 -24.68 31.11 11.15
CA GLY A 87 -24.20 30.01 11.98
C GLY A 87 -24.88 29.87 13.35
N HIS A 88 -25.74 30.80 13.79
CA HIS A 88 -26.29 30.75 15.15
C HIS A 88 -27.37 29.66 15.31
N SER A 89 -28.64 29.97 15.02
CA SER A 89 -29.74 29.03 15.16
C SER A 89 -30.85 29.37 14.16
N ALA A 90 -31.57 28.35 13.71
CA ALA A 90 -32.79 28.48 12.93
C ALA A 90 -33.85 27.55 13.50
N ALA A 91 -35.12 27.91 13.39
CA ALA A 91 -36.23 27.10 13.86
C ALA A 91 -37.25 26.87 12.75
N ILE A 92 -37.86 25.69 12.74
CA ILE A 92 -38.92 25.31 11.82
C ILE A 92 -40.05 24.60 12.59
N HIS A 93 -41.29 24.90 12.21
CA HIS A 93 -42.48 24.23 12.73
C HIS A 93 -43.19 23.53 11.59
N THR A 94 -43.18 22.19 11.59
CA THR A 94 -43.72 21.36 10.51
C THR A 94 -43.96 19.92 10.98
N ALA A 95 -44.93 19.22 10.39
CA ALA A 95 -45.10 17.78 10.53
C ALA A 95 -44.33 16.98 9.45
N ASP A 96 -43.83 17.66 8.41
CA ASP A 96 -43.04 17.07 7.32
C ASP A 96 -41.55 16.95 7.71
N GLU A 97 -41.09 15.72 7.90
CA GLU A 97 -39.69 15.41 8.24
C GLU A 97 -38.73 15.74 7.09
N GLU A 98 -39.13 15.55 5.83
CA GLU A 98 -38.28 15.85 4.68
C GLU A 98 -38.09 17.35 4.52
N LEU A 99 -39.12 18.15 4.84
CA LEU A 99 -38.99 19.61 4.93
C LEU A 99 -38.00 20.04 6.01
N THR A 100 -38.01 19.37 7.17
CA THR A 100 -37.02 19.65 8.23
C THR A 100 -35.59 19.40 7.73
N LYS A 101 -35.35 18.30 7.01
CA LYS A 101 -34.03 17.97 6.44
C LYS A 101 -33.60 18.95 5.34
N GLU A 102 -34.53 19.35 4.47
CA GLU A 102 -34.28 20.34 3.42
C GLU A 102 -33.90 21.69 4.03
N PHE A 103 -34.69 22.15 5.00
CA PHE A 103 -34.43 23.40 5.72
C PHE A 103 -33.06 23.38 6.40
N GLY A 104 -32.70 22.28 7.05
CA GLY A 104 -31.39 22.14 7.71
C GLY A 104 -30.20 22.10 6.76
N LYS A 105 -30.38 21.66 5.50
CA LYS A 105 -29.34 21.74 4.46
C LYS A 105 -29.21 23.15 3.87
N ALA A 106 -30.34 23.86 3.73
CA ALA A 106 -30.39 25.15 3.04
C ALA A 106 -30.00 26.33 3.94
N VAL A 107 -30.36 26.28 5.22
CA VAL A 107 -30.12 27.39 6.17
C VAL A 107 -28.79 27.19 6.89
N LYS A 108 -27.87 28.16 6.77
CA LYS A 108 -26.54 28.12 7.38
C LYS A 108 -26.58 28.44 8.88
N ALA A 109 -27.27 27.61 9.66
CA ALA A 109 -27.29 27.65 11.11
C ALA A 109 -26.67 26.36 11.67
N ILE A 110 -25.93 26.46 12.77
CA ILE A 110 -25.36 25.28 13.44
C ILE A 110 -26.46 24.47 14.15
N ARG A 111 -27.48 25.16 14.67
CA ARG A 111 -28.64 24.54 15.32
C ARG A 111 -29.89 24.73 14.50
N VAL A 112 -30.54 23.63 14.14
CA VAL A 112 -31.86 23.61 13.52
C VAL A 112 -32.85 23.03 14.52
N ILE A 113 -33.78 23.86 14.97
CA ILE A 113 -34.71 23.56 16.05
C ILE A 113 -36.06 23.22 15.42
N CYS A 114 -36.49 21.97 15.52
CA CYS A 114 -37.77 21.53 14.99
C CYS A 114 -38.85 21.55 16.09
N ASN A 115 -40.01 22.12 15.79
CA ASN A 115 -41.22 22.09 16.62
C ASN A 115 -41.00 22.51 18.08
N SER A 116 -40.06 23.42 18.33
CA SER A 116 -39.72 23.89 19.68
C SER A 116 -39.42 25.39 19.67
N PRO A 117 -39.69 26.13 20.76
CA PRO A 117 -39.34 27.54 20.86
C PRO A 117 -37.83 27.75 20.67
N SER A 118 -37.42 28.69 19.81
CA SER A 118 -36.00 28.90 19.47
C SER A 118 -35.12 29.24 20.68
N THR A 119 -35.65 30.01 21.63
CA THR A 119 -34.94 30.40 22.87
C THR A 119 -34.53 29.20 23.72
N PHE A 120 -35.46 28.28 24.00
CA PHE A 120 -35.22 27.13 24.86
C PHE A 120 -34.71 25.91 24.09
N GLY A 121 -35.08 25.78 22.81
CA GLY A 121 -34.55 24.75 21.92
C GLY A 121 -33.09 25.00 21.52
N GLY A 122 -32.63 26.26 21.52
CA GLY A 122 -31.24 26.59 21.17
C GLY A 122 -30.24 26.27 22.28
N ILE A 123 -30.62 26.51 23.54
CA ILE A 123 -29.76 26.25 24.70
C ILE A 123 -29.58 24.76 24.97
N GLY A 124 -30.52 23.90 24.55
CA GLY A 124 -30.44 22.45 24.70
C GLY A 124 -31.06 21.90 26.00
N ASP A 125 -31.24 20.58 26.05
CA ASP A 125 -31.73 19.76 27.19
C ASP A 125 -33.13 20.07 27.75
N VAL A 126 -33.84 21.08 27.22
CA VAL A 126 -35.22 21.39 27.62
C VAL A 126 -36.24 20.73 26.70
N TYR A 127 -36.07 20.91 25.38
CA TYR A 127 -36.99 20.39 24.35
C TYR A 127 -36.33 19.41 23.39
N ASN A 128 -34.99 19.26 23.47
CA ASN A 128 -34.20 18.41 22.59
C ASN A 128 -32.93 17.95 23.32
N ALA A 129 -32.15 17.08 22.66
CA ALA A 129 -30.92 16.52 23.21
C ALA A 129 -29.65 17.32 22.85
N PHE A 130 -29.76 18.62 22.54
CA PHE A 130 -28.56 19.45 22.38
C PHE A 130 -27.87 19.64 23.72
N LEU A 131 -26.54 19.81 23.68
CA LEU A 131 -25.73 20.02 24.87
C LEU A 131 -26.15 21.32 25.57
N PRO A 132 -26.53 21.30 26.86
CA PRO A 132 -27.03 22.48 27.54
C PRO A 132 -25.94 23.56 27.67
N SER A 133 -26.17 24.75 27.10
CA SER A 133 -25.26 25.89 27.22
C SER A 133 -25.95 27.21 26.93
N LEU A 134 -25.49 28.27 27.58
CA LEU A 134 -25.82 29.66 27.22
C LEU A 134 -24.82 30.27 26.24
N THR A 135 -23.67 29.61 26.05
CA THR A 135 -22.63 30.03 25.12
C THR A 135 -22.72 29.16 23.87
N LEU A 136 -23.31 29.74 22.82
CA LEU A 136 -23.65 29.01 21.60
C LEU A 136 -22.59 29.27 20.53
N GLY A 137 -21.80 28.24 20.20
CA GLY A 137 -20.83 28.32 19.12
C GLY A 137 -21.54 28.44 17.78
N CYS A 138 -21.22 29.46 16.99
CA CYS A 138 -21.83 29.71 15.68
C CYS A 138 -21.04 29.08 14.51
N GLY A 139 -20.02 28.26 14.82
CA GLY A 139 -19.13 27.68 13.83
C GLY A 139 -18.39 28.73 13.00
N SER A 140 -17.64 28.27 12.00
CA SER A 140 -16.81 29.15 11.16
C SER A 140 -17.64 30.16 10.37
N TYR A 141 -18.93 29.86 10.15
CA TYR A 141 -19.96 30.76 9.65
C TYR A 141 -20.07 32.04 10.48
N GLY A 142 -20.17 31.92 11.81
CA GLY A 142 -20.21 33.04 12.74
C GLY A 142 -18.82 33.43 13.28
N HIS A 143 -17.76 33.23 12.51
CA HIS A 143 -16.38 33.61 12.84
C HIS A 143 -15.81 33.02 14.15
N ASN A 144 -16.22 31.81 14.54
CA ASN A 144 -15.61 31.06 15.65
C ASN A 144 -15.40 29.57 15.28
N SER A 145 -14.49 28.86 15.94
CA SER A 145 -14.18 27.46 15.57
C SER A 145 -15.02 26.42 16.32
N VAL A 146 -16.10 26.82 16.98
CA VAL A 146 -16.97 25.92 17.76
C VAL A 146 -18.31 25.77 17.04
N GLY A 147 -18.52 24.63 16.40
CA GLY A 147 -19.77 24.28 15.70
C GLY A 147 -20.78 23.55 16.59
N ASP A 148 -20.87 23.92 17.87
CA ASP A 148 -21.76 23.27 18.85
C ASP A 148 -22.04 24.24 20.03
N ASN A 149 -22.87 23.82 20.97
CA ASN A 149 -23.01 24.47 22.27
C ASN A 149 -21.71 24.31 23.07
N VAL A 150 -21.14 25.41 23.56
CA VAL A 150 -19.85 25.39 24.26
C VAL A 150 -20.02 24.65 25.58
N SER A 151 -19.10 23.74 25.88
CA SER A 151 -19.05 23.03 27.16
C SER A 151 -17.64 22.97 27.74
N ALA A 152 -17.52 22.30 28.88
CA ALA A 152 -16.25 22.09 29.54
C ALA A 152 -15.20 21.46 28.62
N ILE A 153 -15.57 20.63 27.64
CA ILE A 153 -14.60 20.00 26.71
C ILE A 153 -13.80 21.02 25.91
N ASN A 154 -14.40 22.17 25.59
CA ASN A 154 -13.74 23.25 24.86
C ASN A 154 -12.72 24.03 25.72
N LEU A 155 -12.76 23.84 27.05
CA LEU A 155 -11.84 24.44 28.01
C LEU A 155 -10.73 23.47 28.46
N LEU A 156 -10.76 22.21 28.00
CA LEU A 156 -9.78 21.20 28.37
C LEU A 156 -8.55 21.24 27.46
N ASN A 157 -7.38 21.28 28.09
CA ASN A 157 -6.11 20.99 27.42
C ASN A 157 -5.84 19.48 27.47
N ILE A 158 -6.30 18.74 26.45
CA ILE A 158 -6.08 17.29 26.37
C ILE A 158 -4.64 17.00 25.91
N LYS A 159 -3.79 16.56 26.84
CA LYS A 159 -2.43 16.08 26.54
C LYS A 159 -2.43 14.58 26.25
N LYS A 160 -1.90 14.17 25.09
CA LYS A 160 -1.75 12.75 24.71
C LYS A 160 -0.30 12.30 24.87
N VAL A 161 -0.07 11.19 25.56
CA VAL A 161 1.26 10.57 25.70
C VAL A 161 1.41 9.46 24.67
N GLY A 162 2.23 9.68 23.64
CA GLY A 162 2.54 8.67 22.62
C GLY A 162 3.64 7.71 23.09
N ARG A 163 3.28 6.50 23.52
CA ARG A 163 4.24 5.45 23.87
C ARG A 163 4.74 4.73 22.61
N ARG A 164 6.04 4.38 22.57
CA ARG A 164 6.60 3.49 21.55
C ARG A 164 5.85 2.15 21.59
N ARG A 165 5.43 1.67 20.42
CA ARG A 165 4.88 0.33 20.23
C ARG A 165 5.56 -0.31 19.04
N ASN A 166 5.87 -1.59 19.16
CA ASN A 166 6.30 -2.37 17.99
C ASN A 166 5.08 -2.53 17.08
N ASN A 167 5.27 -2.27 15.79
CA ASN A 167 4.23 -2.53 14.81
C ASN A 167 3.97 -4.04 14.74
N MET A 168 2.71 -4.43 14.57
CA MET A 168 2.35 -5.81 14.27
C MET A 168 3.06 -6.26 12.98
N GLN A 169 3.76 -7.39 13.06
CA GLN A 169 4.31 -8.13 11.92
C GLN A 169 3.42 -9.35 11.62
N TRP A 170 3.71 -10.07 10.56
CA TRP A 170 2.91 -11.20 10.12
C TRP A 170 3.79 -12.28 9.47
N MET A 171 3.23 -13.47 9.35
CA MET A 171 3.75 -14.55 8.52
C MET A 171 2.57 -15.00 7.64
N LYS A 172 2.60 -14.62 6.37
CA LYS A 172 1.57 -14.94 5.37
C LYS A 172 2.22 -15.71 4.24
N LEU A 173 1.72 -16.91 4.01
CA LEU A 173 2.18 -17.86 3.01
C LEU A 173 0.96 -18.44 2.28
N PRO A 174 1.15 -19.15 1.15
CA PRO A 174 0.10 -19.98 0.59
C PRO A 174 -0.53 -20.89 1.64
N SER A 175 -1.83 -21.13 1.51
CA SER A 175 -2.56 -21.98 2.46
C SER A 175 -2.03 -23.42 2.48
N LYS A 176 -1.46 -23.86 1.36
CA LYS A 176 -0.90 -25.19 1.15
C LYS A 176 0.36 -25.08 0.30
N THR A 177 1.44 -25.68 0.78
CA THR A 177 2.67 -25.87 0.01
C THR A 177 2.95 -27.37 -0.05
N TYR A 178 2.89 -27.94 -1.24
CA TYR A 178 3.28 -29.32 -1.51
C TYR A 178 4.69 -29.31 -2.09
N PHE A 179 5.51 -30.26 -1.66
CA PHE A 179 6.89 -30.44 -2.13
C PHE A 179 7.17 -31.94 -2.19
N GLU A 180 8.40 -32.30 -2.55
CA GLU A 180 8.85 -33.65 -2.93
C GLU A 180 8.52 -34.01 -4.38
N ARG A 181 9.25 -35.00 -4.88
CA ARG A 181 9.08 -35.56 -6.22
C ARG A 181 7.63 -36.01 -6.44
N ASP A 182 7.10 -35.71 -7.62
CA ASP A 182 5.75 -36.08 -8.05
C ASP A 182 4.64 -35.42 -7.21
N SER A 183 4.94 -34.31 -6.54
CA SER A 183 3.94 -33.51 -5.80
C SER A 183 2.89 -32.88 -6.72
N ILE A 184 3.16 -32.78 -8.04
CA ILE A 184 2.14 -32.40 -9.05
C ILE A 184 0.91 -33.32 -9.04
N GLN A 185 1.01 -34.54 -8.51
CA GLN A 185 -0.15 -35.43 -8.32
C GLN A 185 -1.25 -34.81 -7.46
N TYR A 186 -0.95 -33.78 -6.65
CA TYR A 186 -1.97 -33.06 -5.89
C TYR A 186 -3.03 -32.43 -6.80
N LEU A 187 -2.71 -32.13 -8.05
CA LEU A 187 -3.68 -31.67 -9.05
C LEU A 187 -4.82 -32.66 -9.24
N GLN A 188 -4.63 -33.97 -8.99
CA GLN A 188 -5.70 -34.96 -9.03
C GLN A 188 -6.69 -34.82 -7.85
N LYS A 189 -6.20 -34.33 -6.70
CA LYS A 189 -6.93 -34.27 -5.41
C LYS A 189 -7.47 -32.88 -5.08
N CYS A 190 -7.03 -31.85 -5.81
CA CYS A 190 -7.50 -30.48 -5.60
C CYS A 190 -9.03 -30.41 -5.79
N ARG A 191 -9.74 -29.79 -4.84
CA ARG A 191 -11.22 -29.68 -4.88
C ARG A 191 -11.65 -28.52 -5.77
N ASP A 192 -12.85 -28.63 -6.35
CA ASP A 192 -13.53 -27.61 -7.18
C ASP A 192 -12.58 -27.02 -8.23
N VAL A 193 -12.17 -27.90 -9.15
CA VAL A 193 -11.34 -27.61 -10.33
C VAL A 193 -12.06 -28.22 -11.53
N GLU A 194 -12.67 -27.38 -12.37
CA GLU A 194 -13.43 -27.79 -13.56
C GLU A 194 -12.97 -27.02 -14.81
N ARG A 195 -12.63 -25.74 -14.66
CA ARG A 195 -12.19 -24.84 -15.74
C ARG A 195 -10.83 -24.25 -15.40
N VAL A 196 -9.78 -24.80 -16.00
CA VAL A 196 -8.39 -24.44 -15.69
C VAL A 196 -7.81 -23.53 -16.76
N MET A 197 -7.26 -22.39 -16.36
CA MET A 197 -6.38 -21.59 -17.21
C MET A 197 -4.93 -21.92 -16.85
N ILE A 198 -4.17 -22.46 -17.81
CA ILE A 198 -2.74 -22.72 -17.63
C ILE A 198 -1.95 -21.57 -18.25
N VAL A 199 -1.17 -20.85 -17.44
CA VAL A 199 -0.30 -19.75 -17.87
C VAL A 199 1.15 -20.23 -17.80
N THR A 200 1.85 -20.20 -18.93
CA THR A 200 3.20 -20.73 -19.07
C THR A 200 3.97 -20.02 -20.20
N ASP A 201 5.17 -20.49 -20.49
CA ASP A 201 6.01 -20.03 -21.60
C ASP A 201 6.25 -21.16 -22.63
N HIS A 202 6.73 -20.81 -23.82
CA HIS A 202 7.02 -21.79 -24.88
C HIS A 202 8.05 -22.85 -24.46
N ALA A 203 9.02 -22.51 -23.60
CA ALA A 203 10.04 -23.47 -23.18
C ALA A 203 9.44 -24.60 -22.34
N MET A 204 8.44 -24.32 -21.50
CA MET A 204 7.74 -25.36 -20.72
C MET A 204 6.91 -26.30 -21.60
N VAL A 205 6.43 -25.80 -22.74
CA VAL A 205 5.74 -26.62 -23.76
C VAL A 205 6.75 -27.55 -24.44
N GLU A 206 7.87 -27.00 -24.92
CA GLU A 206 8.92 -27.77 -25.62
C GLU A 206 9.58 -28.83 -24.72
N LEU A 207 9.70 -28.56 -23.42
CA LEU A 207 10.23 -29.52 -22.43
C LEU A 207 9.21 -30.59 -22.01
N GLY A 208 7.96 -30.54 -22.51
CA GLY A 208 6.89 -31.48 -22.17
C GLY A 208 6.36 -31.33 -20.74
N PHE A 209 6.67 -30.24 -20.04
CA PHE A 209 6.19 -30.01 -18.67
C PHE A 209 4.72 -29.64 -18.65
N LEU A 210 4.24 -28.92 -19.67
CA LEU A 210 2.81 -28.67 -19.84
C LEU A 210 2.01 -29.98 -19.95
N ASP A 211 2.51 -30.94 -20.73
CA ASP A 211 1.84 -32.22 -20.92
C ASP A 211 1.73 -32.99 -19.61
N ARG A 212 2.79 -32.98 -18.78
CA ARG A 212 2.75 -33.57 -17.43
C ARG A 212 1.64 -32.97 -16.56
N ILE A 213 1.39 -31.66 -16.66
CA ILE A 213 0.28 -31.00 -15.94
C ILE A 213 -1.07 -31.46 -16.48
N ILE A 214 -1.22 -31.50 -17.81
CA ILE A 214 -2.45 -31.97 -18.47
C ILE A 214 -2.76 -33.41 -18.08
N GLU A 215 -1.77 -34.31 -18.10
CA GLU A 215 -1.91 -35.70 -17.66
C GLU A 215 -2.48 -35.79 -16.22
N GLN A 216 -2.01 -34.95 -15.30
CA GLN A 216 -2.55 -34.96 -13.93
C GLN A 216 -4.00 -34.46 -13.86
N LEU A 217 -4.40 -33.54 -14.74
CA LEU A 217 -5.77 -33.05 -14.82
C LEU A 217 -6.69 -34.09 -15.47
N ASP A 218 -6.22 -34.84 -16.46
CA ASP A 218 -6.98 -35.89 -17.15
C ASP A 218 -7.21 -37.12 -16.27
N LEU A 219 -6.33 -37.38 -15.31
CA LEU A 219 -6.50 -38.45 -14.31
C LEU A 219 -7.58 -38.15 -13.25
N ARG A 220 -8.21 -36.97 -13.29
CA ARG A 220 -9.27 -36.60 -12.35
C ARG A 220 -10.57 -37.33 -12.65
N ARG A 221 -11.35 -37.57 -11.60
CA ARG A 221 -12.69 -38.20 -11.73
C ARG A 221 -13.70 -37.30 -12.43
N ASN A 222 -13.57 -35.98 -12.27
CA ASN A 222 -14.41 -35.00 -12.94
C ASN A 222 -13.71 -34.54 -14.22
N LYS A 223 -14.49 -34.30 -15.28
CA LYS A 223 -13.97 -33.76 -16.54
C LYS A 223 -13.49 -32.33 -16.31
N VAL A 224 -12.19 -32.08 -16.54
CA VAL A 224 -11.60 -30.74 -16.52
C VAL A 224 -11.49 -30.22 -17.95
N VAL A 225 -11.95 -29.00 -18.17
CA VAL A 225 -11.71 -28.26 -19.40
C VAL A 225 -10.58 -27.28 -19.12
N TYR A 226 -9.56 -27.25 -19.96
CA TYR A 226 -8.44 -26.34 -19.81
C TYR A 226 -8.24 -25.45 -21.04
N GLN A 227 -7.74 -24.24 -20.79
CA GLN A 227 -7.27 -23.29 -21.79
C GLN A 227 -5.81 -22.99 -21.49
N ILE A 228 -4.97 -22.93 -22.52
CA ILE A 228 -3.53 -22.69 -22.39
C ILE A 228 -3.21 -21.28 -22.90
N PHE A 229 -2.35 -20.58 -22.18
CA PHE A 229 -1.68 -19.36 -22.60
C PHE A 229 -0.18 -19.53 -22.39
N ALA A 230 0.54 -19.81 -23.48
CA ALA A 230 1.97 -20.11 -23.49
C ALA A 230 2.84 -18.95 -23.99
N ASP A 231 2.22 -17.81 -24.31
CA ASP A 231 2.89 -16.65 -24.93
C ASP A 231 3.46 -15.68 -23.88
N VAL A 232 3.93 -16.19 -22.73
CA VAL A 232 4.58 -15.36 -21.71
C VAL A 232 6.07 -15.28 -22.00
N GLU A 233 6.56 -14.06 -22.26
CA GLU A 233 7.97 -13.80 -22.49
C GLU A 233 8.74 -13.50 -21.18
N PRO A 234 10.08 -13.63 -21.17
CA PRO A 234 10.91 -13.14 -20.08
C PRO A 234 10.65 -11.64 -19.82
N ASP A 235 10.59 -11.26 -18.54
CA ASP A 235 10.22 -9.90 -18.11
C ASP A 235 8.87 -9.44 -18.72
N PRO A 236 7.75 -10.10 -18.33
CA PRO A 236 6.48 -10.03 -19.05
C PRO A 236 5.95 -8.60 -19.13
N ASP A 237 5.52 -8.21 -20.32
CA ASP A 237 4.94 -6.89 -20.56
C ASP A 237 3.48 -6.79 -20.13
N ILE A 238 3.03 -5.58 -19.80
CA ILE A 238 1.64 -5.29 -19.47
C ILE A 238 0.68 -5.73 -20.58
N THR A 239 1.07 -5.62 -21.85
CA THR A 239 0.24 -6.06 -22.99
C THR A 239 0.05 -7.58 -23.02
N THR A 240 1.04 -8.37 -22.58
CA THR A 240 0.92 -9.82 -22.42
C THR A 240 -0.08 -10.17 -21.32
N VAL A 241 -0.05 -9.43 -20.20
CA VAL A 241 -1.03 -9.57 -19.11
C VAL A 241 -2.45 -9.25 -19.58
N GLU A 242 -2.63 -8.18 -20.36
CA GLU A 242 -3.95 -7.79 -20.90
C GLU A 242 -4.53 -8.89 -21.81
N ARG A 243 -3.73 -9.39 -22.77
CA ARG A 243 -4.14 -10.49 -23.66
C ARG A 243 -4.53 -11.75 -22.88
N GLY A 244 -3.71 -12.16 -21.91
CA GLY A 244 -4.02 -13.32 -21.06
C GLY A 244 -5.29 -13.11 -20.23
N THR A 245 -5.52 -11.89 -19.74
CA THR A 245 -6.73 -11.52 -18.99
C THR A 245 -7.99 -11.57 -19.86
N GLU A 246 -7.92 -11.14 -21.11
CA GLU A 246 -9.04 -11.22 -22.06
C GLU A 246 -9.46 -12.68 -22.31
N ILE A 247 -8.48 -13.56 -22.48
CA ILE A 247 -8.72 -15.01 -22.60
C ILE A 247 -9.37 -15.54 -21.33
N MET A 248 -8.87 -15.16 -20.14
CA MET A 248 -9.49 -15.54 -18.86
C MET A 248 -10.95 -15.04 -18.74
N ARG A 249 -11.25 -13.82 -19.20
CA ARG A 249 -12.62 -13.26 -19.15
C ARG A 249 -13.59 -14.03 -20.05
N ALA A 250 -13.15 -14.43 -21.24
CA ALA A 250 -13.94 -15.26 -22.13
C ALA A 250 -14.11 -16.70 -21.60
N PHE A 251 -13.02 -17.29 -21.11
CA PHE A 251 -12.99 -18.67 -20.65
C PHE A 251 -13.62 -18.87 -19.26
N LYS A 252 -13.61 -17.85 -18.40
CA LYS A 252 -14.12 -17.90 -17.02
C LYS A 252 -13.56 -19.09 -16.21
N PRO A 253 -12.23 -19.14 -15.97
CA PRO A 253 -11.63 -20.21 -15.19
C PRO A 253 -12.07 -20.17 -13.72
N ASP A 254 -12.18 -21.33 -13.10
CA ASP A 254 -12.27 -21.47 -11.63
C ASP A 254 -10.89 -21.67 -10.99
N THR A 255 -9.88 -22.00 -11.79
CA THR A 255 -8.52 -22.28 -11.35
C THR A 255 -7.52 -21.74 -12.36
N ILE A 256 -6.50 -21.02 -11.89
CA ILE A 256 -5.31 -20.66 -12.66
C ILE A 256 -4.15 -21.53 -12.20
N ILE A 257 -3.45 -22.15 -13.14
CA ILE A 257 -2.17 -22.83 -12.91
C ILE A 257 -1.08 -22.02 -13.58
N ALA A 258 -0.18 -21.43 -12.81
CA ALA A 258 1.03 -20.82 -13.32
C ALA A 258 2.17 -21.84 -13.31
N LEU A 259 2.65 -22.22 -14.49
CA LEU A 259 3.74 -23.18 -14.67
C LEU A 259 4.94 -22.46 -15.27
N GLY A 260 6.06 -22.41 -14.56
CA GLY A 260 7.28 -21.80 -15.09
C GLY A 260 8.17 -21.16 -14.03
N GLY A 261 9.05 -20.27 -14.46
CA GLY A 261 9.82 -19.40 -13.57
C GLY A 261 9.03 -18.17 -13.09
N GLY A 262 9.75 -17.12 -12.72
CA GLY A 262 9.15 -15.85 -12.26
C GLY A 262 8.23 -15.22 -13.30
N SER A 263 8.60 -15.23 -14.59
CA SER A 263 7.82 -14.56 -15.64
C SER A 263 6.39 -15.11 -15.79
N PRO A 264 6.15 -16.43 -15.97
CA PRO A 264 4.80 -16.98 -15.97
C PRO A 264 4.03 -16.77 -14.66
N MET A 265 4.69 -16.92 -13.51
CA MET A 265 4.03 -16.75 -12.20
C MET A 265 3.58 -15.31 -11.96
N ASP A 266 4.45 -14.34 -12.25
CA ASP A 266 4.17 -12.92 -12.04
C ASP A 266 3.11 -12.42 -13.02
N ALA A 267 3.21 -12.80 -14.31
CA ALA A 267 2.18 -12.51 -15.31
C ALA A 267 0.83 -13.08 -14.89
N ALA A 268 0.79 -14.34 -14.47
CA ALA A 268 -0.44 -15.00 -14.03
C ALA A 268 -1.07 -14.32 -12.80
N LYS A 269 -0.27 -13.87 -11.81
CA LYS A 269 -0.78 -13.14 -10.64
C LYS A 269 -1.50 -11.86 -11.04
N VAL A 270 -0.95 -11.12 -11.98
CA VAL A 270 -1.57 -9.86 -12.44
C VAL A 270 -2.77 -10.13 -13.34
N MET A 271 -2.74 -11.16 -14.17
CA MET A 271 -3.93 -11.63 -14.92
C MET A 271 -5.06 -12.02 -13.95
N TRP A 272 -4.73 -12.74 -12.87
CA TRP A 272 -5.68 -13.13 -11.82
C TRP A 272 -6.33 -11.91 -11.16
N LEU A 273 -5.53 -10.89 -10.83
CA LEU A 273 -6.01 -9.63 -10.29
C LEU A 273 -7.03 -8.95 -11.21
N PHE A 274 -6.69 -8.77 -12.49
CA PHE A 274 -7.58 -8.09 -13.45
C PHE A 274 -8.81 -8.92 -13.86
N TYR A 275 -8.74 -10.24 -13.73
CA TYR A 275 -9.89 -11.13 -13.93
C TYR A 275 -10.89 -11.06 -12.75
N GLU A 276 -10.38 -11.09 -11.51
CA GLU A 276 -11.20 -10.94 -10.31
C GLU A 276 -11.80 -9.53 -10.23
N GLN A 277 -11.02 -8.50 -10.58
CA GLN A 277 -11.30 -7.08 -10.29
C GLN A 277 -11.09 -6.21 -11.54
N PRO A 278 -12.02 -6.22 -12.50
CA PRO A 278 -11.85 -5.56 -13.79
C PRO A 278 -11.85 -4.03 -13.73
N GLU A 279 -12.29 -3.43 -12.63
CA GLU A 279 -12.37 -1.97 -12.45
C GLU A 279 -11.11 -1.35 -11.84
N VAL A 280 -10.11 -2.17 -11.49
CA VAL A 280 -8.87 -1.69 -10.88
C VAL A 280 -7.95 -1.07 -11.93
N ASP A 281 -7.51 0.16 -11.70
CA ASP A 281 -6.47 0.81 -12.50
C ASP A 281 -5.07 0.31 -12.06
N PHE A 282 -4.28 -0.16 -13.03
CA PHE A 282 -2.89 -0.57 -12.82
C PHE A 282 -2.03 0.53 -12.18
N ARG A 283 -2.29 1.79 -12.52
CA ARG A 283 -1.52 2.95 -12.00
C ARG A 283 -1.66 3.13 -10.50
N ASP A 284 -2.78 2.71 -9.92
CA ASP A 284 -3.01 2.75 -8.47
C ASP A 284 -2.25 1.63 -7.75
N LEU A 285 -2.06 0.49 -8.43
CA LEU A 285 -1.41 -0.70 -7.88
C LEU A 285 0.11 -0.58 -7.79
N VAL A 286 0.71 0.22 -8.68
CA VAL A 286 2.17 0.43 -8.75
C VAL A 286 2.66 1.57 -7.87
N GLN A 287 1.76 2.22 -7.11
CA GLN A 287 2.13 3.29 -6.18
C GLN A 287 3.00 2.74 -5.05
N LYS A 288 4.09 3.46 -4.76
CA LYS A 288 5.05 3.09 -3.71
C LYS A 288 4.43 3.32 -2.32
N PHE A 289 4.89 2.56 -1.34
CA PHE A 289 4.37 2.62 0.03
C PHE A 289 5.49 2.49 1.07
N MET A 290 5.33 3.15 2.21
CA MET A 290 6.26 3.01 3.35
C MET A 290 5.90 1.79 4.23
N ASP A 291 4.61 1.48 4.37
CA ASP A 291 4.09 0.31 5.09
C ASP A 291 3.06 -0.37 4.19
N ILE A 292 3.25 -1.66 3.88
CA ILE A 292 2.37 -2.44 3.00
C ILE A 292 0.89 -2.40 3.44
N ARG A 293 0.61 -2.13 4.72
CA ARG A 293 -0.77 -2.02 5.23
C ARG A 293 -1.35 -0.60 5.16
N LYS A 294 -0.50 0.43 5.09
CA LYS A 294 -0.90 1.83 5.06
C LYS A 294 -0.69 2.39 3.66
N ARG A 295 -1.58 2.00 2.76
CA ARG A 295 -1.58 2.44 1.36
C ARG A 295 -2.65 3.48 1.13
N ALA A 296 -2.40 4.36 0.15
CA ALA A 296 -3.44 5.22 -0.41
C ALA A 296 -4.52 4.37 -1.10
N PHE A 297 -4.10 3.30 -1.80
CA PHE A 297 -4.97 2.37 -2.51
C PHE A 297 -4.92 0.98 -1.87
N LYS A 298 -6.08 0.45 -1.47
CA LYS A 298 -6.17 -0.90 -0.92
C LYS A 298 -6.35 -1.90 -2.05
N PHE A 299 -5.55 -2.96 -2.04
CA PHE A 299 -5.78 -4.08 -2.93
C PHE A 299 -7.11 -4.76 -2.58
N PRO A 300 -7.90 -5.12 -3.60
CA PRO A 300 -9.11 -5.88 -3.40
C PRO A 300 -8.79 -7.30 -2.92
N LEU A 301 -9.76 -7.94 -2.26
CA LEU A 301 -9.64 -9.36 -1.92
C LEU A 301 -9.83 -10.21 -3.18
N LEU A 302 -8.86 -11.08 -3.45
CA LEU A 302 -8.89 -12.05 -4.55
C LEU A 302 -9.31 -13.44 -4.05
N GLY A 303 -9.49 -14.37 -4.98
CA GLY A 303 -9.82 -15.77 -4.66
C GLY A 303 -11.31 -16.06 -4.53
N LYS A 304 -12.18 -15.16 -5.02
CA LYS A 304 -13.64 -15.35 -4.99
C LYS A 304 -14.14 -16.10 -6.23
N LYS A 305 -13.62 -15.76 -7.41
CA LYS A 305 -13.95 -16.43 -8.68
C LYS A 305 -13.00 -17.57 -8.98
N THR A 306 -11.72 -17.42 -8.62
CA THR A 306 -10.66 -18.31 -9.10
C THR A 306 -9.61 -18.61 -8.04
N LYS A 307 -9.19 -19.87 -7.96
CA LYS A 307 -8.03 -20.31 -7.17
C LYS A 307 -6.74 -20.13 -7.96
N PHE A 308 -5.64 -19.82 -7.29
CA PHE A 308 -4.33 -19.67 -7.92
C PHE A 308 -3.36 -20.77 -7.45
N ILE A 309 -2.86 -21.57 -8.37
CA ILE A 309 -1.87 -22.63 -8.12
C ILE A 309 -0.57 -22.26 -8.83
N ALA A 310 0.53 -22.17 -8.08
CA ALA A 310 1.85 -21.89 -8.63
C ALA A 310 2.73 -23.16 -8.62
N ILE A 311 3.36 -23.44 -9.76
CA ILE A 311 4.23 -24.60 -9.98
C ILE A 311 5.56 -24.09 -10.56
N PRO A 312 6.57 -23.82 -9.71
CA PRO A 312 7.85 -23.31 -10.17
C PRO A 312 8.63 -24.38 -10.95
N THR A 313 9.29 -23.98 -12.03
CA THR A 313 10.24 -24.82 -12.82
C THR A 313 11.66 -24.26 -12.81
N THR A 314 11.90 -23.28 -11.95
CA THR A 314 13.22 -22.69 -11.68
C THR A 314 13.44 -22.61 -10.18
N SER A 315 14.68 -22.79 -9.73
CA SER A 315 15.07 -22.67 -8.31
C SER A 315 15.73 -21.32 -8.05
N GLY A 316 14.93 -20.24 -8.03
CA GLY A 316 15.40 -18.87 -7.80
C GLY A 316 14.36 -17.95 -7.20
N THR A 317 13.27 -17.73 -7.93
CA THR A 317 12.38 -16.59 -7.71
C THR A 317 11.56 -16.65 -6.42
N GLY A 318 11.19 -17.84 -5.95
CA GLY A 318 10.27 -18.01 -4.82
C GLY A 318 8.88 -17.40 -5.03
N SER A 319 8.52 -17.02 -6.27
CA SER A 319 7.26 -16.31 -6.57
C SER A 319 6.03 -17.15 -6.19
N GLU A 320 6.16 -18.48 -6.14
CA GLU A 320 5.10 -19.39 -5.73
C GLU A 320 4.62 -19.21 -4.27
N VAL A 321 5.41 -18.55 -3.41
CA VAL A 321 5.04 -18.29 -2.00
C VAL A 321 4.98 -16.82 -1.65
N THR A 322 5.24 -15.91 -2.60
CA THR A 322 5.38 -14.48 -2.31
C THR A 322 4.20 -13.65 -2.83
N PRO A 323 3.96 -12.48 -2.21
CA PRO A 323 2.96 -11.50 -2.67
C PRO A 323 3.45 -10.64 -3.84
N PHE A 324 4.62 -10.93 -4.42
CA PHE A 324 5.27 -10.07 -5.40
C PHE A 324 4.95 -10.51 -6.83
N ALA A 325 4.86 -9.53 -7.73
CA ALA A 325 4.85 -9.73 -9.17
C ALA A 325 5.56 -8.55 -9.84
N VAL A 326 6.43 -8.79 -10.81
CA VAL A 326 7.11 -7.75 -11.58
C VAL A 326 6.59 -7.75 -13.01
N ILE A 327 5.97 -6.64 -13.43
CA ILE A 327 5.49 -6.44 -14.80
C ILE A 327 6.28 -5.32 -15.46
N SER A 328 6.68 -5.53 -16.70
CA SER A 328 7.33 -4.53 -17.53
C SER A 328 6.31 -3.66 -18.26
N ASP A 329 6.67 -2.41 -18.46
CA ASP A 329 6.06 -1.50 -19.42
C ASP A 329 7.15 -1.13 -20.41
N LYS A 330 7.25 -1.93 -21.48
CA LYS A 330 8.25 -1.78 -22.52
C LYS A 330 8.06 -0.47 -23.30
N ALA A 331 6.83 0.03 -23.40
CA ALA A 331 6.54 1.29 -24.06
C ALA A 331 7.18 2.49 -23.33
N ASN A 332 7.24 2.46 -22.00
CA ASN A 332 7.84 3.49 -21.16
C ASN A 332 9.21 3.12 -20.57
N ASN A 333 9.77 1.96 -20.94
CA ASN A 333 11.01 1.39 -20.41
C ASN A 333 11.06 1.33 -18.87
N ARG A 334 10.01 0.80 -18.25
CA ARG A 334 9.88 0.71 -16.78
C ARG A 334 9.54 -0.70 -16.34
N LYS A 335 10.01 -1.09 -15.15
CA LYS A 335 9.56 -2.30 -14.44
C LYS A 335 8.79 -1.89 -13.18
N TYR A 336 7.59 -2.44 -13.04
CA TYR A 336 6.67 -2.17 -11.95
C TYR A 336 6.59 -3.36 -11.00
N PRO A 337 7.29 -3.32 -9.85
CA PRO A 337 7.10 -4.31 -8.79
C PRO A 337 5.76 -4.03 -8.10
N ILE A 338 4.88 -5.02 -8.12
CA ILE A 338 3.61 -5.04 -7.41
C ILE A 338 3.78 -5.98 -6.23
N ALA A 339 3.36 -5.52 -5.07
CA ALA A 339 3.47 -6.29 -3.83
C ALA A 339 2.15 -6.21 -3.09
N ASP A 340 1.40 -7.30 -2.96
CA ASP A 340 0.26 -7.37 -2.04
C ASP A 340 -0.10 -8.82 -1.67
N TYR A 341 -0.41 -9.09 -0.42
CA TYR A 341 -0.71 -10.45 0.03
C TYR A 341 -1.97 -11.06 -0.60
N SER A 342 -2.84 -10.25 -1.18
CA SER A 342 -3.94 -10.73 -2.02
C SER A 342 -3.45 -11.51 -3.25
N LEU A 343 -2.23 -11.25 -3.75
CA LEU A 343 -1.60 -11.93 -4.88
C LEU A 343 -0.84 -13.21 -4.48
N THR A 344 -0.82 -13.55 -3.19
CA THR A 344 -0.16 -14.78 -2.73
C THR A 344 -0.88 -15.99 -3.34
N PRO A 345 -0.16 -16.93 -3.98
CA PRO A 345 -0.76 -18.16 -4.49
C PRO A 345 -1.58 -18.88 -3.41
N THR A 346 -2.71 -19.46 -3.81
CA THR A 346 -3.54 -20.26 -2.89
C THR A 346 -2.83 -21.57 -2.54
N VAL A 347 -2.20 -22.18 -3.54
CA VAL A 347 -1.42 -23.42 -3.43
C VAL A 347 -0.09 -23.23 -4.15
N ALA A 348 1.00 -23.68 -3.54
CA ALA A 348 2.29 -23.84 -4.18
C ALA A 348 2.62 -25.34 -4.31
N ILE A 349 3.13 -25.78 -5.46
CA ILE A 349 3.56 -27.16 -5.70
C ILE A 349 5.01 -27.16 -6.22
N VAL A 350 5.94 -27.52 -5.35
CA VAL A 350 7.38 -27.43 -5.55
C VAL A 350 7.93 -28.83 -5.89
N ASP A 351 7.80 -29.21 -7.16
CA ASP A 351 8.19 -30.55 -7.63
C ASP A 351 9.59 -30.56 -8.25
N PRO A 352 10.60 -31.18 -7.60
CA PRO A 352 11.98 -31.19 -8.08
C PRO A 352 12.14 -31.92 -9.43
N ALA A 353 11.16 -32.73 -9.85
CA ALA A 353 11.18 -33.37 -11.17
C ALA A 353 11.03 -32.36 -12.33
N LEU A 354 10.65 -31.11 -12.05
CA LEU A 354 10.50 -30.04 -13.05
C LEU A 354 11.74 -29.14 -13.17
N VAL A 355 12.81 -29.40 -12.42
CA VAL A 355 14.06 -28.60 -12.47
C VAL A 355 15.29 -29.38 -12.92
N LEU A 356 15.15 -30.67 -13.24
CA LEU A 356 16.27 -31.55 -13.61
C LEU A 356 16.90 -31.18 -14.96
N THR A 357 16.13 -30.62 -15.88
CA THR A 357 16.59 -30.22 -17.22
C THR A 357 17.12 -28.79 -17.27
N VAL A 358 17.08 -28.04 -16.16
CA VAL A 358 17.50 -26.64 -16.12
C VAL A 358 19.03 -26.54 -16.37
N PRO A 359 19.48 -25.77 -17.37
CA PRO A 359 20.91 -25.64 -17.69
C PRO A 359 21.75 -25.16 -16.50
N GLY A 360 23.01 -25.58 -16.44
CA GLY A 360 23.92 -25.25 -15.33
C GLY A 360 24.09 -23.74 -15.09
N PHE A 361 24.19 -22.93 -16.16
CA PHE A 361 24.31 -21.47 -16.02
C PHE A 361 23.04 -20.83 -15.45
N VAL A 362 21.86 -21.32 -15.83
CA VAL A 362 20.58 -20.85 -15.26
C VAL A 362 20.51 -21.24 -13.79
N ALA A 363 20.89 -22.47 -13.44
CA ALA A 363 20.93 -22.94 -12.06
C ALA A 363 21.88 -22.12 -11.18
N ALA A 364 23.02 -21.68 -11.74
CA ALA A 364 23.97 -20.80 -11.07
C ALA A 364 23.35 -19.41 -10.80
N ASP A 365 22.80 -18.79 -11.84
CA ASP A 365 22.20 -17.46 -11.73
C ASP A 365 21.00 -17.48 -10.76
N THR A 366 20.07 -18.44 -10.89
CA THR A 366 18.89 -18.54 -10.01
C THR A 366 19.26 -18.96 -8.60
N GLY A 367 20.23 -19.86 -8.43
CA GLY A 367 20.67 -20.30 -7.10
C GLY A 367 21.38 -19.22 -6.29
N MET A 368 22.14 -18.35 -6.96
CA MET A 368 22.70 -17.16 -6.30
C MET A 368 21.64 -16.12 -5.96
N ASP A 369 20.54 -16.07 -6.72
CA ASP A 369 19.36 -15.26 -6.37
C ASP A 369 18.71 -15.73 -5.08
N VAL A 370 18.57 -17.06 -4.89
CA VAL A 370 18.12 -17.66 -3.62
C VAL A 370 18.99 -17.21 -2.45
N LEU A 371 20.30 -17.17 -2.65
CA LEU A 371 21.23 -16.70 -1.62
C LEU A 371 20.94 -15.24 -1.27
N THR A 372 20.85 -14.36 -2.27
CA THR A 372 20.51 -12.94 -2.06
C THR A 372 19.18 -12.77 -1.35
N HIS A 373 18.13 -13.49 -1.77
CA HIS A 373 16.83 -13.47 -1.11
C HIS A 373 16.93 -13.78 0.38
N ALA A 374 17.59 -14.89 0.73
CA ALA A 374 17.70 -15.32 2.11
C ALA A 374 18.59 -14.39 2.94
N THR A 375 19.71 -13.93 2.38
CA THR A 375 20.63 -13.01 3.04
C THR A 375 19.97 -11.67 3.35
N GLU A 376 19.33 -11.04 2.35
CA GLU A 376 18.64 -9.76 2.56
C GLU A 376 17.45 -9.89 3.50
N ALA A 377 16.67 -10.98 3.39
CA ALA A 377 15.57 -11.25 4.31
C ALA A 377 16.04 -11.42 5.76
N TYR A 378 17.17 -12.10 5.98
CA TYR A 378 17.73 -12.29 7.32
C TYR A 378 18.19 -10.96 7.92
N VAL A 379 18.86 -10.10 7.15
CA VAL A 379 19.35 -8.81 7.70
C VAL A 379 18.35 -7.66 7.62
N SER A 380 17.19 -7.86 6.99
CA SER A 380 16.15 -6.85 6.84
C SER A 380 15.72 -6.24 8.19
N GLN A 381 15.37 -4.95 8.18
CA GLN A 381 14.78 -4.33 9.37
C GLN A 381 13.39 -4.90 9.72
N MET A 382 12.76 -5.61 8.78
CA MET A 382 11.48 -6.31 8.97
C MET A 382 11.66 -7.79 9.36
N ALA A 383 12.89 -8.25 9.60
CA ALA A 383 13.14 -9.61 10.06
C ALA A 383 12.43 -9.96 11.39
N SER A 384 12.20 -11.25 11.59
CA SER A 384 11.54 -11.81 12.76
C SER A 384 12.00 -13.24 13.01
N ASP A 385 11.78 -13.74 14.22
CA ASP A 385 12.14 -15.11 14.60
C ASP A 385 11.51 -16.16 13.65
N TYR A 386 10.33 -15.86 13.09
CA TYR A 386 9.65 -16.71 12.09
C TYR A 386 10.38 -16.76 10.75
N THR A 387 10.91 -15.63 10.27
CA THR A 387 11.59 -15.53 8.97
C THR A 387 13.06 -15.91 9.06
N ASP A 388 13.67 -15.72 10.23
CA ASP A 388 15.10 -15.91 10.47
C ASP A 388 15.52 -17.37 10.31
N GLY A 389 14.76 -18.31 10.89
CA GLY A 389 15.04 -19.75 10.74
C GLY A 389 14.92 -20.23 9.29
N LEU A 390 13.96 -19.69 8.53
CA LEU A 390 13.78 -19.99 7.11
C LEU A 390 14.97 -19.46 6.29
N ALA A 391 15.34 -18.20 6.48
CA ALA A 391 16.46 -17.59 5.77
C ALA A 391 17.78 -18.33 6.03
N LEU A 392 18.09 -18.65 7.30
CA LEU A 392 19.30 -19.40 7.65
C LEU A 392 19.32 -20.80 7.02
N GLN A 393 18.18 -21.51 7.04
CA GLN A 393 18.07 -22.82 6.40
C GLN A 393 18.27 -22.74 4.88
N ALA A 394 17.72 -21.74 4.22
CA ALA A 394 17.95 -21.52 2.78
C ALA A 394 19.42 -21.25 2.48
N ILE A 395 20.07 -20.35 3.24
CA ILE A 395 21.52 -20.05 3.09
C ILE A 395 22.35 -21.33 3.23
N LYS A 396 22.09 -22.12 4.28
CA LYS A 396 22.78 -23.39 4.51
C LYS A 396 22.65 -24.34 3.32
N LEU A 397 21.41 -24.58 2.85
CA LEU A 397 21.15 -25.47 1.72
C LEU A 397 21.85 -24.99 0.43
N VAL A 398 21.88 -23.68 0.18
CA VAL A 398 22.58 -23.11 -0.98
C VAL A 398 24.07 -23.41 -0.93
N PHE A 399 24.74 -23.15 0.19
CA PHE A 399 26.18 -23.42 0.33
C PHE A 399 26.51 -24.91 0.24
N GLU A 400 25.62 -25.79 0.71
CA GLU A 400 25.81 -27.25 0.66
C GLU A 400 25.57 -27.85 -0.74
N ASN A 401 24.68 -27.26 -1.55
CA ASN A 401 24.13 -27.96 -2.74
C ASN A 401 24.28 -27.22 -4.07
N LEU A 402 24.44 -25.88 -4.08
CA LEU A 402 24.38 -25.12 -5.34
C LEU A 402 25.47 -25.55 -6.32
N GLU A 403 26.70 -25.73 -5.84
CA GLU A 403 27.82 -26.11 -6.69
C GLU A 403 27.61 -27.46 -7.38
N SER A 404 27.12 -28.48 -6.65
CA SER A 404 26.80 -29.78 -7.24
C SER A 404 25.59 -29.71 -8.16
N SER A 405 24.55 -28.94 -7.79
CA SER A 405 23.37 -28.71 -8.63
C SER A 405 23.75 -28.12 -10.00
N VAL A 406 24.77 -27.26 -10.05
CA VAL A 406 25.25 -26.62 -11.28
C VAL A 406 26.16 -27.55 -12.09
N LYS A 407 27.15 -28.18 -11.44
CA LYS A 407 28.20 -28.95 -12.13
C LYS A 407 27.77 -30.38 -12.47
N ASN A 408 27.08 -31.04 -11.55
CA ASN A 408 26.70 -32.45 -11.67
C ASN A 408 25.23 -32.63 -12.05
N ALA A 409 24.38 -31.64 -11.75
CA ALA A 409 22.94 -31.69 -11.96
C ALA A 409 22.27 -32.94 -11.37
N ASP A 410 22.80 -33.45 -10.25
CA ASP A 410 22.23 -34.60 -9.57
C ASP A 410 20.88 -34.27 -8.92
N PHE A 411 20.03 -35.29 -8.79
CA PHE A 411 18.68 -35.13 -8.27
C PHE A 411 18.65 -34.53 -6.87
N HIS A 412 19.56 -34.96 -5.98
CA HIS A 412 19.58 -34.54 -4.59
C HIS A 412 19.85 -33.03 -4.48
N SER A 413 20.91 -32.55 -5.13
CA SER A 413 21.24 -31.13 -5.10
C SER A 413 20.18 -30.28 -5.80
N ARG A 414 19.57 -30.77 -6.89
CA ARG A 414 18.46 -30.08 -7.57
C ARG A 414 17.24 -29.94 -6.66
N GLU A 415 16.87 -31.00 -5.96
CA GLU A 415 15.79 -30.98 -4.97
C GLU A 415 16.08 -30.01 -3.82
N LYS A 416 17.28 -30.07 -3.23
CA LYS A 416 17.64 -29.18 -2.12
C LYS A 416 17.65 -27.71 -2.55
N MET A 417 18.14 -27.41 -3.74
CA MET A 417 18.09 -26.05 -4.29
C MET A 417 16.66 -25.59 -4.58
N HIS A 418 15.80 -26.48 -5.07
CA HIS A 418 14.39 -26.15 -5.33
C HIS A 418 13.65 -25.82 -4.02
N ASN A 419 13.85 -26.64 -2.98
CA ASN A 419 13.34 -26.38 -1.64
C ASN A 419 13.93 -25.09 -1.04
N ALA A 420 15.24 -24.85 -1.19
CA ALA A 420 15.90 -23.65 -0.68
C ALA A 420 15.32 -22.37 -1.30
N SER A 421 14.99 -22.39 -2.60
CA SER A 421 14.34 -21.28 -3.29
C SER A 421 13.00 -20.92 -2.66
N THR A 422 12.13 -21.91 -2.44
CA THR A 422 10.84 -21.68 -1.81
C THR A 422 10.98 -21.25 -0.35
N ILE A 423 11.92 -21.84 0.41
CA ILE A 423 12.18 -21.46 1.81
C ILE A 423 12.64 -20.00 1.90
N ALA A 424 13.55 -19.57 1.02
CA ALA A 424 13.93 -18.17 0.91
C ALA A 424 12.72 -17.30 0.56
N GLY A 425 11.90 -17.75 -0.40
CA GLY A 425 10.58 -17.20 -0.73
C GLY A 425 9.71 -16.92 0.49
N MET A 426 9.54 -17.91 1.36
CA MET A 426 8.75 -17.78 2.58
C MET A 426 9.30 -16.72 3.54
N ALA A 427 10.64 -16.59 3.62
CA ALA A 427 11.30 -15.58 4.42
C ALA A 427 11.10 -14.17 3.84
N PHE A 428 11.50 -13.94 2.59
CA PHE A 428 11.45 -12.60 1.98
C PHE A 428 10.03 -12.16 1.63
N ALA A 429 9.08 -13.09 1.47
CA ALA A 429 7.66 -12.78 1.40
C ALA A 429 7.19 -11.98 2.61
N ASN A 430 7.85 -12.07 3.76
CA ASN A 430 7.42 -11.45 5.02
C ASN A 430 8.44 -10.46 5.60
N ALA A 431 9.73 -10.70 5.38
CA ALA A 431 10.81 -9.81 5.76
C ALA A 431 11.21 -8.83 4.64
N PHE A 432 10.64 -8.95 3.44
CA PHE A 432 11.05 -8.22 2.24
C PHE A 432 12.54 -8.45 1.93
N LEU A 433 13.13 -7.57 1.10
CA LEU A 433 14.48 -7.66 0.58
C LEU A 433 15.27 -6.42 0.99
N GLY A 434 16.32 -6.08 0.24
CA GLY A 434 17.14 -4.91 0.48
C GLY A 434 17.61 -4.24 -0.80
N ILE A 435 18.73 -3.53 -0.68
CA ILE A 435 19.26 -2.70 -1.77
C ILE A 435 19.91 -3.50 -2.91
N SER A 436 20.28 -4.77 -2.70
CA SER A 436 20.81 -5.61 -3.78
C SER A 436 19.76 -5.75 -4.88
N HIS A 437 18.55 -6.15 -4.50
CA HIS A 437 17.41 -6.23 -5.42
C HIS A 437 17.05 -4.87 -6.02
N SER A 438 17.03 -3.81 -5.19
CA SER A 438 16.74 -2.46 -5.69
C SER A 438 17.69 -2.04 -6.82
N MET A 439 18.99 -2.28 -6.67
CA MET A 439 19.98 -1.99 -7.72
C MET A 439 19.86 -2.96 -8.88
N ALA A 440 19.67 -4.25 -8.61
CA ALA A 440 19.54 -5.28 -9.63
C ALA A 440 18.35 -5.06 -10.57
N HIS A 441 17.20 -4.59 -10.05
CA HIS A 441 16.04 -4.24 -10.88
C HIS A 441 16.38 -3.17 -11.91
N LYS A 442 17.11 -2.12 -11.51
CA LYS A 442 17.39 -0.98 -12.39
C LYS A 442 18.52 -1.28 -13.37
N ILE A 443 19.57 -1.97 -12.91
CA ILE A 443 20.66 -2.44 -13.78
C ILE A 443 20.11 -3.41 -14.83
N GLY A 444 19.28 -4.38 -14.43
CA GLY A 444 18.64 -5.33 -15.33
C GLY A 444 17.71 -4.66 -16.35
N ALA A 445 16.96 -3.62 -15.94
CA ALA A 445 16.12 -2.87 -16.87
C ALA A 445 16.95 -2.06 -17.89
N GLN A 446 18.06 -1.45 -17.46
CA GLN A 446 18.87 -0.58 -18.32
C GLN A 446 19.80 -1.35 -19.25
N PHE A 447 20.40 -2.44 -18.78
CA PHE A 447 21.45 -3.17 -19.49
C PHE A 447 21.05 -4.60 -19.86
N HIS A 448 19.80 -4.99 -19.61
CA HIS A 448 19.26 -6.33 -19.91
C HIS A 448 20.09 -7.46 -19.29
N THR A 449 20.66 -7.21 -18.11
CA THR A 449 21.39 -8.23 -17.35
C THR A 449 20.43 -9.24 -16.72
N ILE A 450 20.88 -10.49 -16.59
CA ILE A 450 20.13 -11.56 -15.93
C ILE A 450 19.98 -11.24 -14.44
N HIS A 451 18.76 -11.32 -13.90
CA HIS A 451 18.44 -10.88 -12.54
C HIS A 451 19.33 -11.52 -11.47
N GLY A 452 19.34 -12.86 -11.39
CA GLY A 452 20.12 -13.59 -10.41
C GLY A 452 21.63 -13.35 -10.51
N ARG A 453 22.17 -13.20 -11.73
CA ARG A 453 23.57 -12.82 -11.95
C ARG A 453 23.89 -11.44 -11.42
N THR A 454 23.00 -10.48 -11.67
CA THR A 454 23.13 -9.10 -11.23
C THR A 454 23.16 -9.04 -9.71
N ASN A 455 22.25 -9.76 -9.05
CA ASN A 455 22.23 -9.93 -7.61
C ASN A 455 23.51 -10.61 -7.08
N ALA A 456 23.99 -11.67 -7.74
CA ALA A 456 25.23 -12.35 -7.36
C ALA A 456 26.43 -11.40 -7.34
N ILE A 457 26.59 -10.57 -8.38
CA ILE A 457 27.69 -9.60 -8.50
C ILE A 457 27.60 -8.53 -7.41
N LEU A 458 26.40 -8.04 -7.08
CA LEU A 458 26.19 -6.96 -6.12
C LEU A 458 26.27 -7.41 -4.66
N LEU A 459 25.85 -8.64 -4.36
CA LEU A 459 25.64 -9.10 -2.97
C LEU A 459 26.89 -8.96 -2.07
N PRO A 460 28.13 -9.33 -2.49
CA PRO A 460 29.32 -9.14 -1.65
C PRO A 460 29.53 -7.69 -1.19
N TYR A 461 29.25 -6.72 -2.08
CA TYR A 461 29.34 -5.29 -1.79
C TYR A 461 28.26 -4.84 -0.82
N VAL A 462 27.03 -5.32 -1.01
CA VAL A 462 25.88 -5.03 -0.15
C VAL A 462 26.08 -5.61 1.25
N ILE A 463 26.66 -6.81 1.36
CA ILE A 463 27.03 -7.42 2.65
C ILE A 463 28.01 -6.52 3.39
N ARG A 464 29.08 -6.06 2.75
CA ARG A 464 30.04 -5.12 3.38
C ARG A 464 29.40 -3.79 3.76
N TYR A 465 28.54 -3.26 2.89
CA TYR A 465 27.85 -1.99 3.12
C TYR A 465 26.89 -2.03 4.31
N ASN A 466 26.12 -3.12 4.43
CA ASN A 466 25.19 -3.35 5.53
C ASN A 466 25.92 -3.91 6.77
N GLY A 467 27.09 -4.53 6.61
CA GLY A 467 27.91 -5.03 7.69
C GLY A 467 28.68 -3.95 8.46
N THR A 468 28.61 -2.69 8.02
CA THR A 468 29.15 -1.55 8.78
C THR A 468 28.04 -0.72 9.42
N ARG A 469 28.31 -0.18 10.61
CA ARG A 469 27.36 0.63 11.36
C ARG A 469 27.11 1.97 10.65
N PRO A 470 25.86 2.33 10.31
CA PRO A 470 25.58 3.54 9.55
C PRO A 470 25.42 4.77 10.43
N ALA A 471 25.63 5.95 9.83
CA ALA A 471 25.25 7.22 10.43
C ALA A 471 23.72 7.43 10.48
N LYS A 472 22.97 6.81 9.55
CA LYS A 472 21.51 6.84 9.50
C LYS A 472 20.93 5.43 9.56
N THR A 473 20.18 5.15 10.61
CA THR A 473 19.48 3.87 10.78
C THR A 473 18.16 3.86 10.02
N ALA A 474 17.70 2.67 9.65
CA ALA A 474 16.38 2.50 9.05
C ALA A 474 15.27 2.73 10.08
N THR A 475 14.08 3.13 9.61
CA THR A 475 12.99 3.65 10.46
C THR A 475 11.93 2.59 10.73
N TRP A 476 12.25 1.59 11.56
CA TRP A 476 11.30 0.57 11.99
C TRP A 476 11.20 0.44 13.52
N PRO A 477 10.01 0.53 14.14
CA PRO A 477 9.88 0.55 15.60
C PRO A 477 10.47 -0.66 16.34
N LYS A 478 10.52 -1.84 15.71
CA LYS A 478 11.13 -3.05 16.29
C LYS A 478 12.66 -3.08 16.14
N TYR A 479 13.19 -2.36 15.16
CA TYR A 479 14.63 -2.29 14.89
C TYR A 479 15.28 -1.28 15.84
N ASN A 480 15.41 -1.69 17.11
CA ASN A 480 15.75 -0.81 18.23
C ASN A 480 17.21 -0.32 18.21
N TYR A 481 18.10 -1.10 17.60
CA TYR A 481 19.51 -0.83 17.44
C TYR A 481 19.99 -1.56 16.18
N TYR A 482 21.11 -1.11 15.62
CA TYR A 482 21.70 -1.70 14.43
C TYR A 482 22.34 -3.05 14.75
N ARG A 483 21.99 -4.09 14.00
CA ARG A 483 22.42 -5.47 14.26
C ARG A 483 22.77 -6.28 13.01
N ALA A 484 22.85 -5.63 11.84
CA ALA A 484 23.10 -6.33 10.59
C ALA A 484 24.51 -6.96 10.55
N ASP A 485 25.48 -6.28 11.14
CA ASP A 485 26.84 -6.76 11.43
C ASP A 485 26.83 -8.07 12.23
N GLU A 486 26.09 -8.10 13.34
CA GLU A 486 25.92 -9.30 14.17
C GLU A 486 25.21 -10.43 13.41
N LYS A 487 24.18 -10.10 12.62
CA LYS A 487 23.45 -11.11 11.82
C LYS A 487 24.33 -11.71 10.72
N TYR A 488 25.19 -10.94 10.05
CA TYR A 488 26.17 -11.52 9.13
C TYR A 488 27.19 -12.41 9.84
N GLN A 489 27.58 -12.06 11.07
CA GLN A 489 28.42 -12.92 11.91
C GLN A 489 27.75 -14.27 12.22
N ASP A 490 26.45 -14.27 12.49
CA ASP A 490 25.70 -15.51 12.74
C ASP A 490 25.67 -16.42 11.51
N ILE A 491 25.50 -15.85 10.31
CA ILE A 491 25.59 -16.59 9.06
C ILE A 491 26.99 -17.20 8.90
N ALA A 492 28.04 -16.40 9.13
CA ALA A 492 29.42 -16.86 9.03
C ALA A 492 29.70 -18.02 10.00
N ARG A 493 29.27 -17.91 11.26
CA ARG A 493 29.39 -18.99 12.26
C ARG A 493 28.67 -20.26 11.84
N MET A 494 27.44 -20.14 11.34
CA MET A 494 26.65 -21.28 10.88
C MET A 494 27.36 -22.04 9.74
N LEU A 495 28.01 -21.30 8.84
CA LEU A 495 28.75 -21.86 7.70
C LEU A 495 30.17 -22.34 8.08
N GLY A 496 30.59 -22.20 9.34
CA GLY A 496 31.94 -22.56 9.79
C GLY A 496 33.03 -21.61 9.27
N LEU A 497 32.67 -20.39 8.89
CA LEU A 497 33.60 -19.35 8.43
C LEU A 497 34.22 -18.58 9.61
N PRO A 498 35.39 -17.95 9.45
CA PRO A 498 35.97 -17.07 10.47
C PRO A 498 34.99 -15.97 10.90
N ALA A 499 34.69 -15.90 12.19
CA ALA A 499 33.62 -15.03 12.71
C ALA A 499 33.81 -14.69 14.19
N SER A 500 35.05 -14.45 14.61
CA SER A 500 35.41 -14.11 16.00
C SER A 500 34.85 -12.74 16.40
N THR A 501 34.82 -11.79 15.46
CA THR A 501 34.16 -10.48 15.61
C THR A 501 33.12 -10.28 14.50
N PRO A 502 32.15 -9.35 14.67
CA PRO A 502 31.20 -9.02 13.61
C PRO A 502 31.90 -8.59 12.31
N GLU A 503 32.97 -7.82 12.41
CA GLU A 503 33.75 -7.36 11.26
C GLU A 503 34.42 -8.52 10.51
N GLU A 504 34.97 -9.51 11.24
CA GLU A 504 35.53 -10.71 10.64
C GLU A 504 34.45 -11.56 9.97
N GLY A 505 33.28 -11.72 10.62
CA GLY A 505 32.15 -12.47 10.09
C GLY A 505 31.56 -11.85 8.81
N VAL A 506 31.44 -10.53 8.76
CA VAL A 506 31.00 -9.80 7.57
C VAL A 506 31.96 -10.04 6.40
N GLU A 507 33.26 -9.92 6.62
CA GLU A 507 34.25 -10.08 5.55
C GLU A 507 34.34 -11.53 5.06
N SER A 508 34.39 -12.49 5.98
CA SER A 508 34.47 -13.90 5.64
C SER A 508 33.25 -14.36 4.86
N TYR A 509 32.06 -13.88 5.25
CA TYR A 509 30.83 -14.18 4.53
C TYR A 509 30.77 -13.50 3.16
N ALA A 510 31.08 -12.20 3.05
CA ALA A 510 31.12 -11.50 1.76
C ALA A 510 32.08 -12.19 0.77
N LYS A 511 33.25 -12.61 1.26
CA LYS A 511 34.24 -13.37 0.49
C LYS A 511 33.69 -14.74 0.08
N ALA A 512 33.07 -15.49 0.98
CA ALA A 512 32.50 -16.81 0.69
C ALA A 512 31.39 -16.75 -0.37
N VAL A 513 30.56 -15.69 -0.34
CA VAL A 513 29.54 -15.42 -1.38
C VAL A 513 30.20 -15.15 -2.73
N TYR A 514 31.23 -14.30 -2.77
CA TYR A 514 31.98 -14.02 -4.00
C TYR A 514 32.60 -15.30 -4.59
N GLU A 515 33.29 -16.09 -3.76
CA GLU A 515 33.93 -17.33 -4.16
C GLU A 515 32.92 -18.40 -4.60
N LEU A 516 31.75 -18.49 -3.96
CA LEU A 516 30.68 -19.38 -4.42
C LEU A 516 30.23 -19.01 -5.83
N GLY A 517 30.01 -17.71 -6.10
CA GLY A 517 29.70 -17.20 -7.44
C GLY A 517 30.72 -17.61 -8.50
N GLU A 518 32.03 -17.50 -8.18
CA GLU A 518 33.09 -17.99 -9.07
C GLU A 518 33.06 -19.51 -9.26
N ARG A 519 32.85 -20.28 -8.18
CA ARG A 519 32.80 -21.75 -8.24
C ARG A 519 31.65 -22.29 -9.09
N VAL A 520 30.53 -21.57 -9.17
CA VAL A 520 29.37 -21.92 -10.00
C VAL A 520 29.47 -21.34 -11.42
N GLY A 521 30.58 -20.69 -11.77
CA GLY A 521 30.88 -20.25 -13.13
C GLY A 521 30.39 -18.84 -13.48
N ILE A 522 29.97 -18.03 -12.50
CA ILE A 522 29.59 -16.63 -12.76
C ILE A 522 30.86 -15.77 -12.83
N GLN A 523 30.94 -14.94 -13.88
CA GLN A 523 31.94 -13.87 -13.95
C GLN A 523 31.49 -12.71 -13.04
N MET A 524 32.08 -12.62 -11.84
CA MET A 524 31.62 -11.77 -10.73
C MET A 524 31.96 -10.27 -10.89
N ASN A 525 31.67 -9.69 -12.06
CA ASN A 525 31.75 -8.26 -12.36
C ASN A 525 30.93 -7.90 -13.61
N PHE A 526 30.52 -6.63 -13.74
CA PHE A 526 29.73 -6.18 -14.90
C PHE A 526 30.55 -5.97 -16.18
N LYS A 527 31.84 -5.65 -16.07
CA LYS A 527 32.73 -5.51 -17.24
C LYS A 527 32.79 -6.79 -18.08
N ALA A 528 32.80 -7.95 -17.44
CA ALA A 528 32.81 -9.26 -18.09
C ALA A 528 31.45 -9.63 -18.72
N GLN A 529 30.37 -8.91 -18.40
CA GLN A 529 29.06 -9.10 -19.03
C GLN A 529 28.93 -8.34 -20.38
N GLY A 530 30.01 -7.73 -20.86
CA GLY A 530 30.03 -7.03 -22.15
C GLY A 530 29.43 -5.63 -22.13
N ILE A 531 29.26 -5.02 -20.95
CA ILE A 531 28.73 -3.67 -20.79
C ILE A 531 29.85 -2.64 -21.01
N ASP A 532 29.60 -1.61 -21.81
CA ASP A 532 30.56 -0.54 -22.05
C ASP A 532 30.78 0.34 -20.80
N GLU A 533 32.03 0.68 -20.52
CA GLU A 533 32.42 1.43 -19.32
C GLU A 533 31.86 2.86 -19.32
N LYS A 534 31.80 3.50 -20.48
CA LYS A 534 31.31 4.88 -20.58
C LYS A 534 29.81 4.92 -20.37
N GLU A 535 29.06 4.00 -20.98
CA GLU A 535 27.62 3.89 -20.75
C GLU A 535 27.31 3.48 -19.29
N TRP A 536 28.10 2.59 -18.67
CA TRP A 536 27.96 2.26 -17.25
C TRP A 536 28.10 3.49 -16.34
N LYS A 537 29.19 4.25 -16.51
CA LYS A 537 29.46 5.46 -15.71
C LYS A 537 28.44 6.57 -15.95
N LYS A 538 27.94 6.71 -17.17
CA LYS A 538 26.93 7.70 -17.53
C LYS A 538 25.61 7.47 -16.80
N HIS A 539 25.18 6.20 -16.65
CA HIS A 539 23.91 5.85 -16.01
C HIS A 539 24.03 5.53 -14.50
N SER A 540 25.24 5.39 -13.93
CA SER A 540 25.43 4.99 -12.52
C SER A 540 24.64 5.84 -11.52
N ARG A 541 24.63 7.17 -11.72
CA ARG A 541 23.90 8.11 -10.85
C ARG A 541 22.39 7.95 -10.94
N GLU A 542 21.87 7.84 -12.16
CA GLU A 542 20.44 7.65 -12.42
C GLU A 542 19.95 6.32 -11.83
N LEU A 543 20.71 5.24 -12.05
CA LEU A 543 20.41 3.92 -11.48
C LEU A 543 20.39 3.96 -9.96
N ALA A 544 21.32 4.66 -9.32
CA ALA A 544 21.34 4.83 -7.87
C ALA A 544 20.11 5.58 -7.34
N PHE A 545 19.66 6.63 -8.04
CA PHE A 545 18.42 7.34 -7.69
C PHE A 545 17.19 6.43 -7.82
N LEU A 546 17.05 5.74 -8.95
CA LEU A 546 15.93 4.84 -9.21
C LEU A 546 15.91 3.65 -8.23
N ALA A 547 17.09 3.17 -7.83
CA ALA A 547 17.22 2.08 -6.86
C ALA A 547 16.90 2.57 -5.43
N TYR A 548 17.31 3.77 -5.03
CA TYR A 548 16.86 4.38 -3.76
C TYR A 548 15.32 4.45 -3.69
N GLU A 549 14.72 4.75 -4.85
CA GLU A 549 13.29 4.85 -5.06
C GLU A 549 12.54 3.50 -5.17
N ASP A 550 13.24 2.38 -5.20
CA ASP A 550 12.64 1.04 -5.32
C ASP A 550 11.96 0.59 -4.01
N GLN A 551 10.92 -0.22 -4.11
CA GLN A 551 10.12 -0.70 -2.98
C GLN A 551 10.89 -1.66 -2.07
N CYS A 552 11.98 -2.27 -2.52
CA CYS A 552 12.87 -3.10 -1.71
C CYS A 552 13.76 -2.27 -0.76
N SER A 553 14.14 -1.06 -1.15
CA SER A 553 15.08 -0.20 -0.41
C SER A 553 14.64 0.16 1.01
N PRO A 554 13.35 0.46 1.28
CA PRO A 554 12.87 0.73 2.62
C PRO A 554 13.09 -0.40 3.62
N ALA A 555 13.18 -1.67 3.21
CA ALA A 555 13.35 -2.80 4.13
C ALA A 555 14.82 -3.10 4.48
N ASN A 556 15.77 -2.42 3.82
CA ASN A 556 17.19 -2.58 4.09
C ASN A 556 17.53 -2.14 5.55
N PRO A 557 18.42 -2.85 6.28
CA PRO A 557 18.75 -2.52 7.68
C PRO A 557 19.36 -1.12 7.86
N ARG A 558 20.02 -0.64 6.81
CA ARG A 558 20.61 0.68 6.71
C ARG A 558 19.74 1.55 5.81
N LEU A 559 19.45 2.79 6.23
CA LEU A 559 18.78 3.73 5.34
C LEU A 559 19.67 3.96 4.11
N PRO A 560 19.22 3.60 2.89
CA PRO A 560 20.06 3.71 1.71
C PRO A 560 20.40 5.17 1.41
N MET A 561 21.59 5.42 0.88
CA MET A 561 22.03 6.73 0.42
C MET A 561 22.42 6.62 -1.05
N VAL A 562 21.89 7.51 -1.89
CA VAL A 562 22.13 7.49 -3.34
C VAL A 562 23.63 7.45 -3.67
N ASP A 563 24.44 8.27 -2.99
CA ASP A 563 25.89 8.31 -3.21
C ASP A 563 26.58 6.97 -2.90
N HIS A 564 26.07 6.21 -1.92
CA HIS A 564 26.63 4.90 -1.56
C HIS A 564 26.20 3.81 -2.55
N MET A 565 24.96 3.89 -3.04
CA MET A 565 24.48 2.96 -4.05
C MET A 565 25.22 3.18 -5.37
N GLN A 566 25.46 4.44 -5.76
CA GLN A 566 26.27 4.77 -6.93
C GLN A 566 27.68 4.18 -6.83
N GLU A 567 28.34 4.30 -5.68
CA GLU A 567 29.67 3.73 -5.47
C GLU A 567 29.67 2.21 -5.56
N ILE A 568 28.69 1.51 -4.99
CA ILE A 568 28.55 0.05 -5.15
C ILE A 568 28.38 -0.31 -6.63
N ILE A 569 27.54 0.42 -7.36
CA ILE A 569 27.33 0.23 -8.81
C ILE A 569 28.65 0.43 -9.56
N GLU A 570 29.41 1.48 -9.26
CA GLU A 570 30.69 1.77 -9.92
C GLU A 570 31.79 0.75 -9.58
N ASP A 571 31.88 0.29 -8.33
CA ASP A 571 32.87 -0.69 -7.91
C ASP A 571 32.59 -2.08 -8.48
N SER A 572 31.31 -2.48 -8.52
CA SER A 572 30.86 -3.76 -9.05
C SER A 572 31.15 -3.94 -10.55
N TYR A 573 31.43 -2.86 -11.28
CA TYR A 573 31.86 -2.92 -12.67
C TYR A 573 33.21 -3.63 -12.83
N TYR A 574 34.17 -3.31 -11.96
CA TYR A 574 35.53 -3.85 -12.01
C TYR A 574 35.66 -5.19 -11.28
N GLY A 575 34.80 -5.43 -10.29
CA GLY A 575 34.72 -6.69 -9.56
C GLY A 575 35.44 -6.68 -8.22
N TYR A 576 35.04 -7.61 -7.35
CA TYR A 576 35.38 -7.59 -5.92
C TYR A 576 36.88 -7.68 -5.65
N LYS A 577 37.63 -8.39 -6.50
CA LYS A 577 39.09 -8.54 -6.39
C LYS A 577 39.84 -7.22 -6.63
N GLU A 578 39.38 -6.42 -7.59
CA GLU A 578 40.03 -5.14 -7.95
C GLU A 578 39.51 -4.01 -7.07
N ARG A 579 38.18 -3.94 -6.92
CA ARG A 579 37.49 -2.95 -6.09
C ARG A 579 36.53 -3.68 -5.17
N PRO A 580 36.92 -3.96 -3.92
CA PRO A 580 36.09 -4.72 -2.99
C PRO A 580 34.97 -3.88 -2.35
N GLY A 581 34.83 -2.60 -2.72
CA GLY A 581 33.83 -1.69 -2.16
C GLY A 581 34.16 -1.15 -0.78
N ARG A 582 33.30 -0.25 -0.29
CA ARG A 582 33.49 0.44 1.00
C ARG A 582 33.62 -0.50 2.20
N ARG A 583 34.47 -0.07 3.13
CA ARG A 583 34.43 -0.34 4.58
C ARG A 583 34.34 1.01 5.27
N LYS A 584 33.15 1.58 5.40
CA LYS A 584 32.95 2.82 6.17
C LYS A 584 31.78 2.68 7.10
#